data_AF-A0A2H8TTM0-F1
#
_entry.id   AF-A0A2H8TTM0-F1
#
_cell.length_a   1.000
_cell.length_b   1.000
_cell.length_c   1.000
_cell.angle_alpha   90.00
_cell.angle_beta   90.00
_cell.angle_gamma   90.00
#
_symmetry.space_group_name_H-M   'P 1'
#
loop_
_entity.id
_entity.type
_entity.pdbx_description
1 polymer ?
#
loop_
_entity_poly.entity_id
_entity_poly.type
_entity_poly.pdbx_seq_one_letter_code
_entity_poly.pdbx_strand_id
1 'polypeptide(L)'
;MVGPRAVTVMFCVAAALTLVAAAVAAAEALESLEPGGVAMELTTNSNNNNNNNIDNSNNNNGSESSHDDRQPMTGLLAAVDQQPPQQQPQPRRFRHEASAVRVLYQTGSSEEELPVCEKWAVCSKVDMYQWPWVERQCRCPPGVPPCSQMLSPADGHTITDKTRQFKLCEPIKMLPKCRYFRDMAWTLRSEGNGTLQTVHCHCPKGSVAYLLKRQAYQTESKQIGYQYSFACSPQSRLRCQRKEPCRLFTVRKRQEMVDEVNTNTLCQCPAEHTCPSHHTDAGVIQSKNYSEENIRTYSGYCMQPSVN
;
A
#
# COMPACT_ATOMS: atom_id res chain seq x y z
N MET A 1 -14.77 -25.36 -81.52
CA MET A 1 -13.76 -25.72 -80.51
C MET A 1 -13.09 -24.45 -80.01
N VAL A 2 -13.51 -23.96 -78.83
CA VAL A 2 -12.81 -22.96 -78.01
C VAL A 2 -13.00 -23.45 -76.56
N GLY A 3 -11.88 -23.62 -75.84
CA GLY A 3 -11.80 -24.43 -74.62
C GLY A 3 -12.23 -23.75 -73.31
N PRO A 4 -12.41 -24.53 -72.23
CA PRO A 4 -13.13 -24.14 -71.01
C PRO A 4 -12.21 -23.50 -69.97
N ARG A 5 -11.63 -22.34 -70.29
CA ARG A 5 -10.81 -21.56 -69.33
C ARG A 5 -11.27 -20.12 -69.09
N ALA A 6 -12.34 -19.68 -69.74
CA ALA A 6 -12.85 -18.31 -69.62
C ALA A 6 -13.93 -18.13 -68.53
N VAL A 7 -14.56 -19.22 -68.04
CA VAL A 7 -15.72 -19.11 -67.13
C VAL A 7 -15.31 -19.05 -65.65
N THR A 8 -14.13 -19.54 -65.28
CA THR A 8 -13.69 -19.61 -63.88
C THR A 8 -13.13 -18.28 -63.34
N VAL A 9 -12.64 -17.39 -64.20
CA VAL A 9 -12.07 -16.09 -63.77
C VAL A 9 -13.16 -15.06 -63.46
N MET A 10 -14.33 -15.15 -64.11
CA MET A 10 -15.48 -14.26 -63.86
C MET A 10 -16.11 -14.46 -62.46
N PHE A 11 -16.06 -15.67 -61.89
CA PHE A 11 -16.64 -15.94 -60.58
C PHE A 11 -15.74 -15.47 -59.42
N CYS A 12 -14.42 -15.42 -59.59
CA CYS A 12 -13.51 -14.95 -58.54
C CYS A 12 -13.51 -13.43 -58.35
N VAL A 13 -13.83 -12.65 -59.39
CA VAL A 13 -13.91 -11.18 -59.29
C VAL A 13 -15.24 -10.74 -58.64
N ALA A 14 -16.33 -11.48 -58.85
CA ALA A 14 -17.63 -11.18 -58.24
C ALA A 14 -17.68 -11.45 -56.72
N ALA A 15 -16.89 -12.40 -56.21
CA ALA A 15 -16.79 -12.68 -54.77
C ALA A 15 -15.88 -11.70 -54.01
N ALA A 16 -14.92 -11.06 -54.71
CA ALA A 16 -14.05 -10.04 -54.10
C ALA A 16 -14.74 -8.67 -53.97
N LEU A 17 -15.75 -8.39 -54.80
CA LEU A 17 -16.51 -7.13 -54.77
C LEU A 17 -17.66 -7.12 -53.74
N THR A 18 -18.11 -8.28 -53.26
CA THR A 18 -19.12 -8.38 -52.18
C THR A 18 -18.53 -8.38 -50.77
N LEU A 19 -17.22 -8.60 -50.61
CA LEU A 19 -16.52 -8.49 -49.33
C LEU A 19 -16.09 -7.05 -48.97
N VAL A 20 -16.00 -6.14 -49.96
CA VAL A 20 -15.66 -4.73 -49.72
C VAL A 20 -16.90 -3.89 -49.36
N ALA A 21 -18.10 -4.29 -49.80
CA ALA A 21 -19.35 -3.59 -49.46
C ALA A 21 -19.82 -3.83 -48.00
N ALA A 22 -19.39 -4.92 -47.35
CA ALA A 22 -19.68 -5.18 -45.94
C ALA A 22 -18.76 -4.43 -44.96
N ALA A 23 -17.64 -3.86 -45.45
CA ALA A 23 -16.68 -3.13 -44.63
C ALA A 23 -16.99 -1.63 -44.50
N VAL A 24 -17.91 -1.09 -45.31
CA VAL A 24 -18.23 0.36 -45.34
C VAL A 24 -19.54 0.70 -44.61
N ALA A 25 -20.37 -0.30 -44.26
CA ALA A 25 -21.62 -0.08 -43.52
C ALA A 25 -21.49 -0.20 -41.98
N ALA A 26 -20.28 -0.39 -41.45
CA ALA A 26 -20.02 -0.46 -40.00
C ALA A 26 -19.33 0.80 -39.43
N ALA A 27 -19.23 1.88 -40.20
CA ALA A 27 -18.53 3.11 -39.82
C ALA A 27 -19.45 4.28 -39.42
N GLU A 28 -20.77 4.12 -39.49
CA GLU A 28 -21.75 5.18 -39.14
C GLU A 28 -22.82 4.65 -38.17
N ALA A 29 -22.40 4.23 -36.98
CA ALA A 29 -23.30 3.98 -35.85
C ALA A 29 -22.52 4.05 -34.52
N LEU A 30 -21.76 5.12 -34.31
CA LEU A 30 -21.16 5.42 -33.01
C LEU A 30 -21.12 6.93 -32.75
N GLU A 31 -22.32 7.50 -32.77
CA GLU A 31 -22.60 8.79 -32.14
C GLU A 31 -23.67 8.50 -31.08
N SER A 32 -23.39 8.92 -29.84
CA SER A 32 -24.12 8.69 -28.57
C SER A 32 -23.65 7.50 -27.72
N LEU A 33 -22.64 7.77 -26.89
CA LEU A 33 -22.59 7.42 -25.44
C LEU A 33 -21.26 7.92 -24.87
N GLU A 34 -21.32 8.99 -24.08
CA GLU A 34 -20.28 9.26 -23.07
C GLU A 34 -20.23 8.09 -22.07
N PRO A 35 -19.05 7.78 -21.50
CA PRO A 35 -18.72 8.40 -20.23
C PRO A 35 -17.25 8.80 -20.09
N GLY A 36 -17.05 9.82 -19.26
CA GLY A 36 -15.75 10.30 -18.82
C GLY A 36 -14.90 9.25 -18.09
N GLY A 37 -13.62 9.56 -18.03
CA GLY A 37 -12.62 8.75 -17.33
C GLY A 37 -11.23 9.06 -17.86
N VAL A 38 -10.78 10.30 -17.68
CA VAL A 38 -9.41 10.71 -17.99
C VAL A 38 -8.47 9.97 -17.02
N ALA A 39 -7.88 8.87 -17.49
CA ALA A 39 -6.77 8.22 -16.80
C ALA A 39 -5.52 9.11 -16.95
N MET A 40 -5.26 9.95 -15.95
CA MET A 40 -4.09 10.81 -15.94
C MET A 40 -2.83 10.00 -15.62
N GLU A 41 -1.85 10.09 -16.52
CA GLU A 41 -0.51 9.51 -16.41
C GLU A 41 0.19 9.94 -15.11
N LEU A 42 0.66 8.96 -14.33
CA LEU A 42 1.68 9.19 -13.32
C LEU A 42 3.05 9.10 -13.99
N THR A 43 3.51 10.20 -14.58
CA THR A 43 4.90 10.34 -15.00
C THR A 43 5.78 10.54 -13.76
N THR A 44 6.54 9.51 -13.39
CA THR A 44 7.64 9.66 -12.43
C THR A 44 8.92 9.83 -13.22
N ASN A 45 9.36 11.09 -13.31
CA ASN A 45 10.65 11.46 -13.90
C ASN A 45 11.76 11.04 -12.94
N SER A 46 12.47 9.94 -13.25
CA SER A 46 13.72 9.59 -12.55
C SER A 46 14.91 10.04 -13.39
N ASN A 47 15.48 11.18 -13.02
CA ASN A 47 16.80 11.61 -13.47
C ASN A 47 17.86 10.69 -12.86
N ASN A 48 18.49 9.89 -13.72
CA ASN A 48 19.59 8.98 -13.37
C ASN A 48 20.91 9.77 -13.39
N ASN A 49 21.36 10.23 -12.23
CA ASN A 49 22.76 10.66 -12.05
C ASN A 49 23.48 9.62 -11.19
N ASN A 50 24.18 8.71 -11.87
CA ASN A 50 25.09 7.74 -11.28
C ASN A 50 26.39 8.43 -10.88
N ASN A 51 26.68 8.51 -9.59
CA ASN A 51 28.05 8.61 -9.09
C ASN A 51 28.21 7.62 -7.93
N ASN A 52 28.86 6.49 -8.23
CA ASN A 52 29.33 5.54 -7.23
C ASN A 52 30.58 6.12 -6.57
N ASN A 53 30.60 6.19 -5.24
CA ASN A 53 31.85 6.04 -4.52
C ASN A 53 31.66 5.16 -3.29
N ILE A 54 32.43 4.09 -3.29
CA ILE A 54 32.59 3.10 -2.24
C ILE A 54 33.50 3.72 -1.20
N ASP A 55 33.16 3.61 0.09
CA ASP A 55 34.22 3.46 1.08
C ASP A 55 33.78 2.64 2.29
N ASN A 56 34.76 1.83 2.70
CA ASN A 56 34.76 0.72 3.62
C ASN A 56 35.26 1.23 4.98
N SER A 57 34.72 0.76 6.12
CA SER A 57 35.48 0.68 7.40
C SER A 57 34.70 0.00 8.54
N ASN A 58 35.06 -1.28 8.76
CA ASN A 58 35.44 -1.96 10.00
C ASN A 58 35.21 -1.37 11.41
N ASN A 59 34.72 -2.29 12.27
CA ASN A 59 35.27 -2.77 13.56
C ASN A 59 34.89 -2.18 14.94
N ASN A 60 34.44 -3.13 15.77
CA ASN A 60 34.87 -3.50 17.14
C ASN A 60 34.23 -2.89 18.41
N ASN A 61 33.54 -3.79 19.13
CA ASN A 61 33.75 -4.29 20.50
C ASN A 61 33.79 -3.40 21.76
N GLY A 62 33.07 -3.89 22.80
CA GLY A 62 33.46 -3.91 24.22
C GLY A 62 32.73 -2.89 25.11
N SER A 63 31.82 -3.28 26.02
CA SER A 63 32.03 -3.66 27.44
C SER A 63 32.65 -2.51 28.26
N GLU A 64 32.14 -2.01 29.39
CA GLU A 64 31.73 -2.69 30.63
C GLU A 64 31.02 -1.71 31.61
N SER A 65 30.47 -2.29 32.68
CA SER A 65 29.77 -1.77 33.85
C SER A 65 30.48 -0.73 34.72
N SER A 66 29.72 0.06 35.51
CA SER A 66 29.83 0.08 37.00
C SER A 66 28.71 0.89 37.70
N HIS A 67 28.25 0.32 38.82
CA HIS A 67 27.42 0.89 39.89
C HIS A 67 28.18 1.96 40.69
N ASP A 68 27.46 2.92 41.29
CA ASP A 68 27.66 3.23 42.73
C ASP A 68 26.48 4.01 43.35
N ASP A 69 26.09 3.56 44.55
CA ASP A 69 25.08 4.11 45.45
C ASP A 69 25.71 5.16 46.38
N ARG A 70 24.95 6.20 46.77
CA ARG A 70 25.03 6.80 48.13
C ARG A 70 23.95 7.85 48.41
N GLN A 71 23.08 7.52 49.38
CA GLN A 71 22.30 8.46 50.20
C GLN A 71 23.17 9.13 51.28
N PRO A 72 22.66 10.20 51.92
CA PRO A 72 22.30 10.07 53.34
C PRO A 72 20.99 10.78 53.78
N MET A 73 20.42 10.25 54.89
CA MET A 73 19.38 10.78 55.80
C MET A 73 19.85 12.09 56.51
N THR A 74 19.10 12.98 57.17
CA THR A 74 17.86 12.94 57.99
C THR A 74 17.52 14.41 58.38
N GLY A 75 16.25 14.77 58.70
CA GLY A 75 15.96 16.06 59.37
C GLY A 75 14.46 16.41 59.55
N LEU A 76 14.02 16.52 60.80
CA LEU A 76 12.65 16.56 61.35
C LEU A 76 11.79 17.84 61.17
N LEU A 77 10.46 17.61 61.17
CA LEU A 77 9.31 18.34 61.78
C LEU A 77 8.90 19.77 61.37
N ALA A 78 7.64 19.92 60.93
CA ALA A 78 6.62 20.77 61.57
C ALA A 78 5.21 20.50 61.00
N ALA A 79 4.21 20.39 61.88
CA ALA A 79 2.80 20.20 61.57
C ALA A 79 2.04 21.51 61.78
N VAL A 80 1.26 21.99 60.80
CA VAL A 80 0.18 22.97 60.98
C VAL A 80 -0.90 22.82 59.87
N ASP A 81 -2.14 22.78 60.34
CA ASP A 81 -3.47 23.04 59.74
C ASP A 81 -4.09 22.26 58.58
N GLN A 82 -5.32 21.84 58.88
CA GLN A 82 -6.32 21.26 57.99
C GLN A 82 -7.20 22.37 57.39
N GLN A 83 -7.25 22.46 56.06
CA GLN A 83 -8.41 22.95 55.31
C GLN A 83 -8.41 22.32 53.91
N PRO A 84 -9.57 21.87 53.38
CA PRO A 84 -9.61 21.02 52.18
C PRO A 84 -9.45 21.87 50.91
N PRO A 85 -8.47 21.58 50.02
CA PRO A 85 -8.43 22.23 48.73
C PRO A 85 -9.31 21.48 47.73
N GLN A 86 -10.06 22.31 47.01
CA GLN A 86 -10.99 22.00 45.94
C GLN A 86 -10.44 20.98 44.92
N GLN A 87 -11.34 20.14 44.42
CA GLN A 87 -11.13 19.21 43.33
C GLN A 87 -10.50 19.92 42.11
N GLN A 88 -9.18 19.78 41.96
CA GLN A 88 -8.55 19.96 40.67
C GLN A 88 -9.09 18.89 39.72
N PRO A 89 -9.46 19.22 38.47
CA PRO A 89 -9.78 18.20 37.49
C PRO A 89 -8.53 17.35 37.30
N GLN A 90 -8.58 16.11 37.77
CA GLN A 90 -7.54 15.14 37.45
C GLN A 90 -7.39 15.15 35.92
N PRO A 91 -6.16 15.13 35.38
CA PRO A 91 -5.98 14.91 33.96
C PRO A 91 -6.74 13.62 33.67
N ARG A 92 -7.74 13.71 32.80
CA ARG A 92 -8.45 12.54 32.29
C ARG A 92 -7.36 11.64 31.73
N ARG A 93 -6.90 10.68 32.55
CA ARG A 93 -6.23 9.50 32.07
C ARG A 93 -7.24 8.96 31.09
N PHE A 94 -6.96 9.16 29.81
CA PHE A 94 -7.59 8.39 28.75
C PHE A 94 -7.31 6.96 29.16
N ARG A 95 -8.30 6.39 29.85
CA ARG A 95 -8.42 4.97 30.06
C ARG A 95 -8.42 4.48 28.63
N HIS A 96 -7.30 3.91 28.20
CA HIS A 96 -7.25 3.12 26.98
C HIS A 96 -8.22 1.98 27.23
N GLU A 97 -9.50 2.26 27.00
CA GLU A 97 -10.49 1.26 26.68
C GLU A 97 -9.85 0.49 25.55
N ALA A 98 -9.47 -0.75 25.87
CA ALA A 98 -8.79 -1.66 24.97
C ALA A 98 -9.59 -1.68 23.67
N SER A 99 -9.16 -0.85 22.73
CA SER A 99 -9.97 -0.53 21.57
C SER A 99 -9.88 -1.79 20.73
N ALA A 100 -10.95 -2.58 20.74
CA ALA A 100 -11.01 -3.80 19.96
C ALA A 100 -10.59 -3.45 18.53
N VAL A 101 -9.56 -4.14 18.04
CA VAL A 101 -9.04 -3.94 16.69
C VAL A 101 -10.20 -4.05 15.72
N ARG A 102 -10.43 -3.00 14.94
CA ARG A 102 -11.57 -2.97 14.01
C ARG A 102 -11.34 -3.98 12.89
N VAL A 103 -12.36 -4.77 12.59
CA VAL A 103 -12.33 -5.75 11.50
C VAL A 103 -13.32 -5.34 10.43
N LEU A 104 -12.81 -5.20 9.21
CA LEU A 104 -13.54 -4.89 7.99
C LEU A 104 -13.49 -6.09 7.05
N TYR A 105 -14.43 -6.17 6.13
CA TYR A 105 -14.49 -7.20 5.11
C TYR A 105 -14.36 -6.55 3.73
N GLN A 106 -13.57 -7.15 2.84
CA GLN A 106 -13.43 -6.65 1.47
C GLN A 106 -14.76 -6.74 0.70
N THR A 107 -15.49 -7.82 0.92
CA THR A 107 -16.79 -8.09 0.33
C THR A 107 -17.72 -8.55 1.44
N GLY A 108 -18.94 -8.04 1.45
CA GLY A 108 -19.92 -8.41 2.45
C GLY A 108 -19.68 -7.79 3.83
N SER A 109 -20.24 -8.43 4.86
CA SER A 109 -20.18 -7.94 6.24
C SER A 109 -19.71 -8.99 7.27
N SER A 110 -19.40 -10.20 6.81
CA SER A 110 -19.12 -11.37 7.65
C SER A 110 -18.07 -12.31 7.05
N GLU A 111 -17.54 -13.25 7.84
CA GLU A 111 -16.55 -14.24 7.38
C GLU A 111 -17.15 -15.22 6.35
N GLU A 112 -18.43 -15.57 6.50
CA GLU A 112 -19.14 -16.55 5.67
C GLU A 112 -19.28 -16.07 4.22
N GLU A 113 -19.37 -14.74 4.03
CA GLU A 113 -19.46 -14.08 2.73
C GLU A 113 -18.10 -14.02 2.00
N LEU A 114 -16.99 -14.27 2.70
CA LEU A 114 -15.68 -14.26 2.09
C LEU A 114 -15.41 -15.54 1.27
N PRO A 115 -14.75 -15.42 0.12
CA PRO A 115 -14.32 -16.58 -0.66
C PRO A 115 -13.23 -17.37 0.08
N VAL A 116 -12.98 -18.60 -0.37
CA VAL A 116 -11.83 -19.38 0.07
C VAL A 116 -10.57 -18.86 -0.64
N CYS A 117 -9.48 -18.69 0.10
CA CYS A 117 -8.22 -18.18 -0.44
C CYS A 117 -7.62 -19.12 -1.48
N GLU A 118 -7.15 -18.55 -2.61
CA GLU A 118 -6.19 -19.23 -3.48
C GLU A 118 -4.84 -19.41 -2.76
N LYS A 119 -4.00 -20.28 -3.31
CA LYS A 119 -2.63 -20.50 -2.81
C LYS A 119 -1.83 -19.20 -2.83
N TRP A 120 -1.16 -18.88 -1.73
CA TRP A 120 -0.40 -17.63 -1.54
C TRP A 120 -1.23 -16.34 -1.68
N ALA A 121 -2.55 -16.43 -1.59
CA ALA A 121 -3.40 -15.26 -1.54
C ALA A 121 -3.28 -14.57 -0.17
N VAL A 122 -3.28 -13.24 -0.18
CA VAL A 122 -3.36 -12.44 1.03
C VAL A 122 -4.73 -12.68 1.67
N CYS A 123 -4.76 -13.32 2.83
CA CYS A 123 -5.99 -13.61 3.56
C CYS A 123 -6.48 -12.43 4.41
N SER A 124 -5.55 -11.56 4.83
CA SER A 124 -5.84 -10.31 5.55
C SER A 124 -4.84 -9.21 5.26
N LYS A 125 -5.32 -7.97 5.27
CA LYS A 125 -4.49 -6.76 5.30
C LYS A 125 -4.63 -6.12 6.67
N VAL A 126 -3.53 -5.80 7.33
CA VAL A 126 -3.51 -5.05 8.59
C VAL A 126 -2.87 -3.70 8.32
N ASP A 127 -3.60 -2.63 8.57
CA ASP A 127 -3.07 -1.27 8.47
C ASP A 127 -2.62 -0.80 9.85
N MET A 128 -1.37 -0.31 9.92
CA MET A 128 -0.71 0.13 11.15
C MET A 128 -0.40 1.63 11.13
N TYR A 129 -0.97 2.40 10.19
CA TYR A 129 -0.68 3.82 10.05
C TYR A 129 -1.14 4.64 11.27
N GLN A 130 -2.31 4.30 11.82
CA GLN A 130 -2.90 4.92 13.01
C GLN A 130 -3.36 3.84 13.99
N TRP A 131 -4.57 3.96 14.55
CA TRP A 131 -5.23 2.86 15.25
C TRP A 131 -5.32 1.62 14.34
N PRO A 132 -4.70 0.49 14.73
CA PRO A 132 -4.67 -0.69 13.88
C PRO A 132 -6.06 -1.19 13.53
N TRP A 133 -6.23 -1.58 12.27
CA TRP A 133 -7.45 -2.23 11.79
C TRP A 133 -7.10 -3.32 10.77
N VAL A 134 -7.98 -4.31 10.67
CA VAL A 134 -7.82 -5.48 9.83
C VAL A 134 -8.88 -5.46 8.75
N GLU A 135 -8.48 -5.72 7.52
CA GLU A 135 -9.37 -6.06 6.42
C GLU A 135 -9.24 -7.55 6.10
N ARG A 136 -10.34 -8.29 6.22
CA ARG A 136 -10.44 -9.69 5.81
C ARG A 136 -10.67 -9.76 4.31
N GLN A 137 -9.90 -10.61 3.63
CA GLN A 137 -9.94 -10.76 2.17
C GLN A 137 -10.59 -12.09 1.76
N CYS A 138 -10.20 -13.18 2.44
CA CYS A 138 -10.65 -14.54 2.18
C CYS A 138 -10.48 -15.43 3.43
N ARG A 139 -11.12 -16.60 3.41
CA ARG A 139 -10.97 -17.66 4.42
C ARG A 139 -9.92 -18.66 3.99
N CYS A 140 -9.01 -19.02 4.90
CA CYS A 140 -8.01 -20.04 4.59
C CYS A 140 -8.69 -21.40 4.31
N PRO A 141 -8.14 -22.23 3.40
CA PRO A 141 -8.75 -23.50 3.03
C PRO A 141 -8.88 -24.47 4.21
N PRO A 142 -9.84 -25.41 4.17
CA PRO A 142 -9.96 -26.46 5.19
C PRO A 142 -8.65 -27.25 5.34
N GLY A 143 -8.27 -27.57 6.58
CA GLY A 143 -7.02 -28.26 6.89
C GLY A 143 -5.79 -27.34 7.03
N VAL A 144 -5.93 -26.06 6.71
CA VAL A 144 -4.94 -25.01 7.01
C VAL A 144 -5.43 -24.22 8.24
N PRO A 145 -4.55 -23.76 9.15
CA PRO A 145 -4.95 -22.89 10.24
C PRO A 145 -5.70 -21.64 9.74
N PRO A 146 -6.62 -21.07 10.54
CA PRO A 146 -7.26 -19.80 10.22
C PRO A 146 -6.22 -18.69 9.96
N CYS A 147 -6.60 -17.72 9.14
CA CYS A 147 -5.76 -16.57 8.83
C CYS A 147 -5.29 -15.87 10.12
N SER A 148 -3.99 -15.59 10.23
CA SER A 148 -3.41 -14.98 11.42
C SER A 148 -4.08 -13.65 11.77
N GLN A 149 -4.50 -13.50 13.03
CA GLN A 149 -5.08 -12.27 13.58
C GLN A 149 -4.06 -11.45 14.39
N MET A 150 -2.80 -11.88 14.45
CA MET A 150 -1.77 -11.17 15.20
C MET A 150 -1.46 -9.83 14.55
N LEU A 151 -1.42 -8.74 15.33
CA LEU A 151 -0.95 -7.44 14.84
C LEU A 151 0.57 -7.40 14.64
N SER A 152 1.30 -8.34 15.24
CA SER A 152 2.75 -8.45 15.06
C SER A 152 3.07 -9.17 13.75
N PRO A 153 4.13 -8.77 13.03
CA PRO A 153 4.62 -9.51 11.85
C PRO A 153 5.40 -10.78 12.22
N ALA A 154 5.69 -11.02 13.49
CA ALA A 154 6.49 -12.15 13.97
C ALA A 154 5.70 -13.46 14.13
N ASP A 155 4.74 -13.73 13.23
CA ASP A 155 3.87 -14.92 13.24
C ASP A 155 4.25 -15.95 12.16
N GLY A 156 5.29 -15.67 11.37
CA GLY A 156 5.73 -16.52 10.26
C GLY A 156 4.82 -16.53 9.04
N HIS A 157 3.74 -15.74 9.05
CA HIS A 157 2.69 -15.67 8.03
C HIS A 157 2.51 -14.25 7.48
N THR A 158 3.41 -13.32 7.82
CA THR A 158 3.28 -11.90 7.51
C THR A 158 4.37 -11.37 6.58
N ILE A 159 3.95 -10.61 5.55
CA ILE A 159 4.82 -9.75 4.75
C ILE A 159 4.51 -8.30 5.08
N THR A 160 5.53 -7.49 5.35
CA THR A 160 5.35 -6.06 5.65
C THR A 160 5.82 -5.22 4.46
N ASP A 161 5.01 -4.24 4.08
CA ASP A 161 5.39 -3.18 3.14
C ASP A 161 4.83 -1.85 3.65
N LYS A 162 5.72 -0.88 3.87
CA LYS A 162 5.39 0.42 4.46
C LYS A 162 4.62 0.27 5.77
N THR A 163 3.39 0.80 5.85
CA THR A 163 2.50 0.78 7.01
C THR A 163 1.55 -0.41 7.03
N ARG A 164 1.63 -1.31 6.04
CA ARG A 164 0.71 -2.44 5.91
C ARG A 164 1.41 -3.76 6.17
N GLN A 165 0.65 -4.68 6.73
CA GLN A 165 1.01 -6.09 6.85
C GLN A 165 0.05 -6.93 6.02
N PHE A 166 0.59 -7.83 5.22
CA PHE A 166 -0.14 -8.79 4.40
C PHE A 166 -0.01 -10.16 5.04
N LYS A 167 -1.13 -10.73 5.49
CA LYS A 167 -1.20 -12.04 6.11
C LYS A 167 -1.48 -13.10 5.04
N LEU A 168 -0.79 -14.24 5.14
CA LEU A 168 -0.94 -15.39 4.27
C LEU A 168 -1.45 -16.59 5.08
N CYS A 169 -2.11 -17.54 4.39
CA CYS A 169 -2.53 -18.79 5.02
C CYS A 169 -1.34 -19.74 5.22
N GLU A 170 -0.38 -19.71 4.28
CA GLU A 170 0.82 -20.53 4.32
C GLU A 170 2.02 -19.78 4.92
N PRO A 171 3.01 -20.50 5.49
CA PRO A 171 4.21 -19.89 6.04
C PRO A 171 5.04 -19.15 4.98
N ILE A 172 5.40 -17.89 5.25
CA ILE A 172 6.13 -17.04 4.28
C ILE A 172 7.54 -17.54 3.97
N LYS A 173 8.12 -18.39 4.84
CA LYS A 173 9.46 -18.97 4.66
C LYS A 173 9.57 -19.88 3.43
N MET A 174 8.43 -20.30 2.88
CA MET A 174 8.36 -21.12 1.67
C MET A 174 8.43 -20.28 0.39
N LEU A 175 8.23 -18.97 0.49
CA LEU A 175 8.37 -18.05 -0.65
C LEU A 175 9.85 -17.69 -0.87
N PRO A 176 10.31 -17.60 -2.13
CA PRO A 176 11.67 -17.16 -2.42
C PRO A 176 11.89 -15.67 -2.11
N LYS A 177 13.17 -15.25 -2.04
CA LYS A 177 13.55 -13.83 -2.01
C LYS A 177 13.44 -13.24 -3.42
N CYS A 178 12.74 -12.12 -3.57
CA CYS A 178 12.69 -11.39 -4.84
C CYS A 178 14.02 -10.72 -5.16
N ARG A 179 14.40 -10.72 -6.43
CA ARG A 179 15.52 -9.93 -6.97
C ARG A 179 14.97 -8.56 -7.38
N TYR A 180 15.65 -7.49 -6.96
CA TYR A 180 15.21 -6.11 -7.21
C TYR A 180 14.94 -5.87 -8.70
N PHE A 181 13.89 -5.09 -8.97
CA PHE A 181 13.46 -4.62 -10.30
C PHE A 181 13.09 -5.69 -11.34
N ARG A 182 13.35 -6.97 -11.07
CA ARG A 182 13.11 -8.08 -12.02
C ARG A 182 11.96 -8.97 -11.61
N ASP A 183 11.98 -9.44 -10.36
CA ASP A 183 10.99 -10.41 -9.91
C ASP A 183 9.73 -9.69 -9.43
N MET A 184 8.57 -10.26 -9.74
CA MET A 184 7.29 -9.76 -9.27
C MET A 184 7.06 -10.26 -7.85
N ALA A 185 6.93 -9.36 -6.88
CA ALA A 185 6.64 -9.69 -5.49
C ALA A 185 5.20 -10.20 -5.32
N TRP A 186 4.25 -9.50 -5.91
CA TRP A 186 2.84 -9.89 -5.92
C TRP A 186 2.10 -9.32 -7.12
N THR A 187 0.92 -9.87 -7.35
CA THR A 187 -0.05 -9.41 -8.35
C THR A 187 -1.37 -9.07 -7.69
N LEU A 188 -2.06 -8.06 -8.20
CA LEU A 188 -3.39 -7.64 -7.76
C LEU A 188 -4.33 -7.65 -8.97
N ARG A 189 -5.47 -8.32 -8.87
CA ARG A 189 -6.52 -8.34 -9.88
C ARG A 189 -7.90 -8.17 -9.23
N SER A 190 -8.88 -7.73 -10.01
CA SER A 190 -10.27 -7.74 -9.57
C SER A 190 -10.84 -9.16 -9.69
N GLU A 191 -11.58 -9.60 -8.69
CA GLU A 191 -12.23 -10.92 -8.68
C GLU A 191 -13.63 -10.79 -8.09
N GLY A 192 -14.65 -10.89 -8.95
CA GLY A 192 -16.02 -10.56 -8.58
C GLY A 192 -16.14 -9.14 -8.02
N ASN A 193 -16.70 -9.03 -6.82
CA ASN A 193 -16.85 -7.75 -6.08
C ASN A 193 -15.65 -7.40 -5.20
N GLY A 194 -14.56 -8.15 -5.31
CA GLY A 194 -13.36 -7.99 -4.48
C GLY A 194 -12.09 -7.87 -5.31
N THR A 195 -10.97 -7.90 -4.60
CA THR A 195 -9.64 -8.02 -5.17
C THR A 195 -8.96 -9.30 -4.71
N LEU A 196 -8.15 -9.88 -5.58
CA LEU A 196 -7.25 -10.97 -5.24
C LEU A 196 -5.82 -10.47 -5.33
N GLN A 197 -5.10 -10.60 -4.21
CA GLN A 197 -3.68 -10.31 -4.13
C GLN A 197 -2.91 -11.60 -3.90
N THR A 198 -2.10 -12.02 -4.87
CA THR A 198 -1.31 -13.25 -4.80
C THR A 198 0.17 -12.90 -4.67
N VAL A 199 0.82 -13.47 -3.67
CA VAL A 199 2.26 -13.26 -3.41
C VAL A 199 3.09 -14.33 -4.10
N HIS A 200 4.14 -13.92 -4.78
CA HIS A 200 5.06 -14.81 -5.52
C HIS A 200 6.43 -14.92 -4.85
N CYS A 201 6.89 -13.85 -4.20
CA CYS A 201 8.14 -13.82 -3.45
C CYS A 201 8.10 -12.71 -2.39
N HIS A 202 8.91 -12.82 -1.33
CA HIS A 202 9.06 -11.74 -0.36
C HIS A 202 10.23 -10.80 -0.74
N CYS A 203 10.01 -9.50 -0.62
CA CYS A 203 11.06 -8.54 -0.90
C CYS A 203 12.22 -8.62 0.12
N PRO A 204 13.44 -8.19 -0.26
CA PRO A 204 14.55 -8.06 0.68
C PRO A 204 14.26 -7.06 1.80
N LYS A 205 14.99 -7.10 2.91
CA LYS A 205 14.81 -6.13 4.01
C LYS A 205 15.18 -4.72 3.54
N GLY A 206 14.44 -3.70 3.99
CA GLY A 206 14.69 -2.31 3.61
C GLY A 206 14.31 -1.97 2.16
N SER A 207 13.41 -2.75 1.57
CA SER A 207 12.83 -2.47 0.25
C SER A 207 11.41 -1.93 0.37
N VAL A 208 10.94 -1.33 -0.71
CA VAL A 208 9.54 -0.96 -0.92
C VAL A 208 9.01 -1.60 -2.19
N ALA A 209 7.75 -2.01 -2.19
CA ALA A 209 7.09 -2.45 -3.40
C ALA A 209 6.61 -1.28 -4.26
N TYR A 210 6.71 -1.41 -5.59
CA TYR A 210 6.20 -0.43 -6.55
C TYR A 210 5.46 -1.12 -7.69
N LEU A 211 4.52 -0.41 -8.32
CA LEU A 211 3.80 -0.91 -9.49
C LEU A 211 4.77 -1.00 -10.68
N LEU A 212 5.03 -2.22 -11.15
CA LEU A 212 5.92 -2.50 -12.27
C LEU A 212 5.17 -2.43 -13.61
N LYS A 213 4.02 -3.09 -13.69
CA LYS A 213 3.25 -3.17 -14.93
C LYS A 213 1.76 -3.37 -14.67
N ARG A 214 0.95 -2.87 -15.61
CA ARG A 214 -0.48 -3.18 -15.75
C ARG A 214 -0.67 -4.01 -17.01
N GLN A 215 -1.32 -5.16 -16.89
CA GLN A 215 -1.57 -6.07 -18.01
C GLN A 215 -3.08 -6.35 -18.10
N ALA A 216 -3.66 -6.14 -19.29
CA ALA A 216 -5.03 -6.50 -19.56
C ALA A 216 -5.17 -8.03 -19.69
N TYR A 217 -6.28 -8.58 -19.20
CA TYR A 217 -6.66 -9.98 -19.40
C TYR A 217 -8.17 -10.08 -19.65
N GLN A 218 -8.61 -11.14 -20.33
CA GLN A 218 -10.04 -11.42 -20.47
C GLN A 218 -10.53 -12.18 -19.24
N THR A 219 -11.58 -11.66 -18.61
CA THR A 219 -12.32 -12.37 -17.56
C THR A 219 -13.15 -13.50 -18.16
N GLU A 220 -13.68 -14.38 -17.31
CA GLU A 220 -14.62 -15.42 -17.73
C GLU A 220 -15.87 -14.84 -18.42
N SER A 221 -16.30 -13.64 -18.01
CA SER A 221 -17.38 -12.86 -18.62
C SER A 221 -17.02 -12.21 -19.95
N LYS A 222 -15.82 -12.49 -20.52
CA LYS A 222 -15.26 -11.85 -21.73
C LYS A 222 -15.09 -10.32 -21.62
N GLN A 223 -15.08 -9.79 -20.40
CA GLN A 223 -14.77 -8.39 -20.16
C GLN A 223 -13.25 -8.21 -20.00
N ILE A 224 -12.77 -6.99 -20.21
CA ILE A 224 -11.36 -6.66 -20.02
C ILE A 224 -11.13 -6.36 -18.54
N GLY A 225 -10.39 -7.24 -17.85
CA GLY A 225 -9.84 -7.01 -16.53
C GLY A 225 -8.40 -6.51 -16.59
N TYR A 226 -7.90 -5.98 -15.48
CA TYR A 226 -6.50 -5.55 -15.35
C TYR A 226 -5.81 -6.25 -14.19
N GLN A 227 -4.62 -6.77 -14.46
CA GLN A 227 -3.71 -7.30 -13.45
C GLN A 227 -2.57 -6.30 -13.25
N TYR A 228 -2.36 -5.91 -12.00
CA TYR A 228 -1.30 -5.02 -11.57
C TYR A 228 -0.19 -5.87 -10.94
N SER A 229 1.02 -5.76 -11.47
CA SER A 229 2.18 -6.51 -10.96
C SER A 229 3.12 -5.58 -10.23
N PHE A 230 3.58 -6.00 -9.05
CA PHE A 230 4.45 -5.19 -8.19
C PHE A 230 5.82 -5.83 -8.08
N ALA A 231 6.87 -5.02 -8.08
CA ALA A 231 8.25 -5.46 -7.89
C ALA A 231 8.87 -4.76 -6.69
N CYS A 232 10.04 -5.23 -6.25
CA CYS A 232 10.77 -4.65 -5.12
C CYS A 232 11.81 -3.65 -5.60
N SER A 233 11.91 -2.52 -4.90
CA SER A 233 12.96 -1.52 -5.06
C SER A 233 13.68 -1.30 -3.72
N PRO A 234 15.02 -1.16 -3.69
CA PRO A 234 15.72 -0.76 -2.48
C PRO A 234 15.29 0.66 -2.08
N GLN A 235 15.11 0.88 -0.78
CA GLN A 235 14.79 2.23 -0.30
C GLN A 235 16.04 3.11 -0.38
N SER A 236 16.06 4.05 -1.32
CA SER A 236 17.15 5.02 -1.46
C SER A 236 17.08 6.08 -0.35
N ARG A 237 18.25 6.57 0.07
CA ARG A 237 18.40 7.66 1.04
C ARG A 237 18.74 8.95 0.31
N LEU A 238 17.75 9.55 -0.34
CA LEU A 238 17.90 10.86 -0.95
C LEU A 238 17.80 11.94 0.12
N ARG A 239 18.66 12.97 0.07
CA ARG A 239 18.54 14.13 0.96
C ARG A 239 17.56 15.13 0.38
N CYS A 240 16.77 15.76 1.25
CA CYS A 240 15.79 16.74 0.79
C CYS A 240 16.47 18.03 0.28
N GLN A 241 15.98 18.53 -0.85
CA GLN A 241 16.17 19.90 -1.31
C GLN A 241 15.44 20.89 -0.39
N ARG A 242 15.89 22.15 -0.42
CA ARG A 242 15.29 23.19 0.42
C ARG A 242 13.82 23.40 0.06
N LYS A 243 12.94 23.30 1.07
CA LYS A 243 11.48 23.49 0.96
C LYS A 243 10.75 22.48 0.06
N GLU A 244 11.38 21.39 -0.35
CA GLU A 244 10.66 20.31 -1.02
C GLU A 244 9.90 19.45 0.00
N PRO A 245 8.79 18.79 -0.39
CA PRO A 245 8.10 17.86 0.48
C PRO A 245 8.97 16.62 0.75
N CYS A 246 9.01 16.19 2.00
CA CYS A 246 9.75 15.00 2.42
C CYS A 246 8.89 13.73 2.42
N ARG A 247 7.56 13.87 2.50
CA ARG A 247 6.60 12.76 2.46
C ARG A 247 5.28 13.20 1.86
N LEU A 248 4.67 12.32 1.06
CA LEU A 248 3.31 12.48 0.55
C LEU A 248 2.38 11.50 1.25
N PHE A 249 1.15 11.94 1.49
CA PHE A 249 0.07 11.14 2.05
C PHE A 249 -1.11 11.14 1.08
N THR A 250 -1.66 9.96 0.83
CA THR A 250 -2.94 9.80 0.12
C THR A 250 -3.92 9.17 1.10
N VAL A 251 -4.92 9.93 1.51
CA VAL A 251 -5.93 9.53 2.49
C VAL A 251 -7.23 9.24 1.76
N ARG A 252 -7.69 7.99 1.82
CA ARG A 252 -8.97 7.57 1.27
C ARG A 252 -9.93 7.27 2.43
N LYS A 253 -11.02 8.02 2.50
CA LYS A 253 -12.07 7.77 3.51
C LYS A 253 -12.90 6.57 3.06
N ARG A 254 -12.80 5.44 3.75
CA ARG A 254 -13.52 4.21 3.37
C ARG A 254 -14.87 4.10 4.09
N GLN A 255 -14.83 4.13 5.42
CA GLN A 255 -16.03 4.14 6.27
C GLN A 255 -15.96 5.36 7.18
N GLU A 256 -17.06 5.70 7.84
CA GLU A 256 -17.20 6.96 8.58
C GLU A 256 -16.11 7.20 9.64
N MET A 257 -15.45 6.12 10.11
CA MET A 257 -14.42 6.16 11.14
C MET A 257 -13.06 5.52 10.74
N VAL A 258 -12.86 5.10 9.49
CA VAL A 258 -11.60 4.47 9.06
C VAL A 258 -11.08 5.12 7.78
N ASP A 259 -9.89 5.72 7.91
CA ASP A 259 -9.12 6.25 6.80
C ASP A 259 -8.05 5.23 6.37
N GLU A 260 -8.05 4.91 5.09
CA GLU A 260 -6.99 4.16 4.45
C GLU A 260 -5.92 5.14 3.97
N VAL A 261 -4.70 5.05 4.51
CA VAL A 261 -3.64 6.01 4.22
C VAL A 261 -2.45 5.34 3.55
N ASN A 262 -2.09 5.83 2.37
CA ASN A 262 -0.85 5.45 1.70
C ASN A 262 0.21 6.55 1.93
N THR A 263 1.42 6.14 2.30
CA THR A 263 2.54 7.06 2.57
C THR A 263 3.67 6.80 1.59
N ASN A 264 4.23 7.89 1.05
CA ASN A 264 5.40 7.86 0.17
C ASN A 264 6.46 8.80 0.73
N THR A 265 7.52 8.23 1.31
CA THR A 265 8.69 9.02 1.76
C THR A 265 9.53 9.36 0.54
N LEU A 266 9.80 10.64 0.31
CA LEU A 266 10.50 11.15 -0.86
C LEU A 266 12.00 11.33 -0.58
N CYS A 267 12.33 11.85 0.59
CA CYS A 267 13.70 12.18 0.97
C CYS A 267 13.87 12.22 2.50
N GLN A 268 15.12 12.30 2.94
CA GLN A 268 15.54 12.45 4.33
C GLN A 268 15.82 13.91 4.62
N CYS A 269 15.17 14.44 5.66
CA CYS A 269 15.36 15.81 6.10
C CYS A 269 16.82 16.06 6.55
N PRO A 270 17.30 17.32 6.45
CA PRO A 270 18.61 17.70 6.98
C PRO A 270 18.68 17.51 8.51
N ALA A 271 19.87 17.65 9.07
CA ALA A 271 20.06 17.62 10.52
C ALA A 271 19.09 18.59 11.22
N GLU A 272 18.65 18.20 12.42
CA GLU A 272 17.73 18.98 13.26
C GLU A 272 16.34 19.22 12.65
N HIS A 273 16.01 18.55 11.54
CA HIS A 273 14.67 18.57 10.96
C HIS A 273 14.08 17.16 10.91
N THR A 274 12.79 17.08 11.17
CA THR A 274 12.03 15.82 11.15
C THR A 274 10.97 15.89 10.07
N CYS A 275 10.82 14.80 9.33
CA CYS A 275 9.73 14.66 8.36
C CYS A 275 8.45 14.21 9.09
N PRO A 276 7.30 14.89 8.87
CA PRO A 276 6.02 14.51 9.46
C PRO A 276 5.67 13.03 9.25
N SER A 277 5.15 12.39 10.30
CA SER A 277 4.80 10.97 10.31
C SER A 277 3.33 10.71 9.98
N HIS A 278 2.48 11.66 10.34
CA HIS A 278 1.03 11.62 10.15
C HIS A 278 0.56 12.81 9.30
N HIS A 279 -0.56 12.65 8.61
CA HIS A 279 -1.11 13.64 7.68
C HIS A 279 -1.77 14.84 8.40
N THR A 280 -1.90 14.76 9.72
CA THR A 280 -2.39 15.85 10.60
C THR A 280 -1.26 16.48 11.42
N ASP A 281 -0.02 16.05 11.24
CA ASP A 281 1.12 16.61 11.94
C ASP A 281 1.39 18.05 11.49
N ALA A 282 2.07 18.82 12.35
CA ALA A 282 2.57 20.14 11.98
C ALA A 282 3.49 20.05 10.75
N GLY A 283 3.38 21.05 9.85
CA GLY A 283 4.15 21.08 8.61
C GLY A 283 3.58 20.22 7.48
N VAL A 284 2.37 19.67 7.65
CA VAL A 284 1.63 19.01 6.56
C VAL A 284 0.60 19.96 5.95
N ILE A 285 0.60 20.05 4.63
CA ILE A 285 -0.29 20.92 3.86
C ILE A 285 -1.18 20.06 2.96
N GLN A 286 -2.49 20.25 3.05
CA GLN A 286 -3.45 19.62 2.14
C GLN A 286 -3.24 20.16 0.72
N SER A 287 -3.09 19.26 -0.24
CA SER A 287 -2.80 19.59 -1.64
C SER A 287 -4.09 19.55 -2.48
N LYS A 288 -4.44 18.38 -3.04
CA LYS A 288 -5.65 18.18 -3.86
C LYS A 288 -6.69 17.34 -3.14
N ASN A 289 -7.96 17.60 -3.42
CA ASN A 289 -9.11 16.80 -3.01
C ASN A 289 -9.78 16.22 -4.26
N TYR A 290 -9.84 14.89 -4.34
CA TYR A 290 -10.51 14.14 -5.39
C TYR A 290 -11.84 13.64 -4.81
N SER A 291 -12.87 14.50 -4.93
CA SER A 291 -14.17 14.30 -4.28
C SER A 291 -14.91 13.06 -4.76
N GLU A 292 -14.79 12.73 -6.04
CA GLU A 292 -15.44 11.55 -6.65
C GLU A 292 -15.01 10.23 -6.00
N GLU A 293 -13.77 10.18 -5.49
CA GLU A 293 -13.18 8.97 -4.92
C GLU A 293 -13.06 9.02 -3.39
N ASN A 294 -13.51 10.10 -2.75
CA ASN A 294 -13.25 10.40 -1.33
C ASN A 294 -11.76 10.35 -0.96
N ILE A 295 -10.89 10.85 -1.87
CA ILE A 295 -9.43 10.84 -1.70
C ILE A 295 -8.90 12.26 -1.49
N ARG A 296 -8.07 12.44 -0.46
CA ARG A 296 -7.33 13.68 -0.21
C ARG A 296 -5.83 13.41 -0.25
N THR A 297 -5.09 14.38 -0.77
CA THR A 297 -3.62 14.32 -0.81
C THR A 297 -3.03 15.38 0.11
N TYR A 298 -1.95 15.02 0.79
CA TYR A 298 -1.23 15.92 1.69
C TYR A 298 0.28 15.83 1.43
N SER A 299 0.95 16.96 1.64
CA SER A 299 2.39 17.10 1.47
C SER A 299 3.01 17.51 2.81
N GLY A 300 3.87 16.67 3.36
CA GLY A 300 4.64 16.95 4.57
C GLY A 300 6.00 17.54 4.24
N TYR A 301 6.37 18.60 4.96
CA TYR A 301 7.64 19.31 4.79
C TYR A 301 8.53 19.12 6.01
N CYS A 302 9.85 19.23 5.81
CA CYS A 302 10.81 19.14 6.90
C CYS A 302 10.58 20.28 7.90
N MET A 303 10.30 19.93 9.15
CA MET A 303 10.08 20.88 10.24
C MET A 303 11.16 20.72 11.31
N GLN A 304 11.51 21.82 11.98
CA GLN A 304 12.27 21.72 13.21
C GLN A 304 11.38 21.08 14.29
N PRO A 305 11.91 20.14 15.11
CA PRO A 305 11.16 19.58 16.21
C PRO A 305 10.77 20.73 17.16
N SER A 306 9.48 20.82 17.50
CA SER A 306 9.01 21.76 18.50
C SER A 306 9.63 21.40 19.84
N VAL A 307 10.46 22.29 20.38
CA VAL A 307 10.92 22.20 21.77
C VAL A 307 9.69 22.49 22.64
N ASN A 308 9.18 21.45 23.31
CA ASN A 308 8.16 21.59 24.37
C ASN A 308 8.82 21.92 25.70
#